data_AF-A0A942YVG7-F1
#
_entry.id   AF-A0A942YVG7-F1
#
_cell.length_a   1.000
_cell.length_b   1.000
_cell.length_c   1.000
_cell.angle_alpha   90.00
_cell.angle_beta   90.00
_cell.angle_gamma   90.00
#
_symmetry.space_group_name_H-M   'P 1'
#
loop_
_entity.id
_entity.type
_entity.pdbx_description
1 polymer ?
#
loop_
_entity_poly.entity_id
_entity_poly.type
_entity_poly.pdbx_seq_one_letter_code
_entity_poly.pdbx_strand_id
1 'polypeptide(L)'
;MEQLKNKFLNELSQELGTHYDKENILREYETHIDEIILESFEETDHGKLEDLLFTRLGSPEEIAAAWQEELSVTPSNMKWLFILLNIIFFAGGSFLTLIHNLYQWSWLTSIWNHLTSIPALIAFLYLFFWALLGYEMGRGFGHGGRKLLRKTFLLSLIPNLILMMLTVFEIIPHSWFAPLLTKTFIIACIIFTIFLYPISMLGYRWGRKASI
;
A
#
# COMPACT_ATOMS: atom_id res chain seq x y z
N MET A 1 30.46 18.16 -19.94
CA MET A 1 29.03 18.09 -19.61
C MET A 1 28.65 16.77 -18.91
N GLU A 2 28.98 15.59 -19.47
CA GLU A 2 28.73 14.29 -18.80
C GLU A 2 29.34 14.16 -17.39
N GLN A 3 30.54 14.70 -17.17
CA GLN A 3 31.17 14.68 -15.83
C GLN A 3 30.37 15.45 -14.77
N LEU A 4 29.72 16.56 -15.15
CA LEU A 4 28.93 17.38 -14.23
C LEU A 4 27.63 16.65 -13.85
N LYS A 5 26.95 16.08 -14.85
CA LYS A 5 25.78 15.21 -14.66
C LYS A 5 26.10 14.04 -13.72
N ASN A 6 27.18 13.32 -13.99
CA ASN A 6 27.58 12.16 -13.18
C ASN A 6 27.96 12.57 -11.74
N LYS A 7 28.58 13.73 -11.55
CA LYS A 7 28.87 14.28 -10.22
C LYS A 7 27.57 14.56 -9.45
N PHE A 8 26.65 15.31 -10.05
CA PHE A 8 25.35 15.66 -9.44
C PHE A 8 24.54 14.41 -9.06
N LEU A 9 24.42 13.45 -9.98
CA LEU A 9 23.67 12.22 -9.73
C LEU A 9 24.33 11.34 -8.67
N ASN A 10 25.67 11.33 -8.58
CA ASN A 10 26.38 10.61 -7.52
C ASN A 10 26.19 11.26 -6.15
N GLU A 11 26.25 12.59 -6.06
CA GLU A 11 25.99 13.33 -4.82
C GLU A 11 24.54 13.11 -4.37
N LEU A 12 23.57 13.27 -5.28
CA LEU A 12 22.17 12.98 -5.00
C LEU A 12 21.95 11.51 -4.59
N SER A 13 22.65 10.57 -5.22
CA SER A 13 22.61 9.15 -4.86
C SER A 13 23.16 8.89 -3.45
N GLN A 14 24.19 9.61 -3.02
CA GLN A 14 24.73 9.50 -1.66
C GLN A 14 23.76 10.08 -0.63
N GLU A 15 23.22 11.27 -0.89
CA GLU A 15 22.27 11.94 0.01
C GLU A 15 20.93 11.19 0.14
N LEU A 16 20.46 10.54 -0.94
CA LEU A 16 19.28 9.67 -0.89
C LEU A 16 19.53 8.35 -0.12
N GLY A 17 20.78 7.96 0.13
CA GLY A 17 21.11 6.76 0.89
C GLY A 17 20.44 5.47 0.36
N THR A 18 19.63 4.83 1.22
CA THR A 18 18.83 3.63 0.91
C THR A 18 17.36 3.95 0.60
N HIS A 19 17.07 5.10 -0.02
CA HIS A 19 15.72 5.47 -0.44
C HIS A 19 15.07 4.38 -1.30
N TYR A 20 13.81 4.01 -1.02
CA TYR A 20 13.15 2.89 -1.71
C TYR A 20 12.95 3.14 -3.22
N ASP A 21 12.81 4.42 -3.58
CA ASP A 21 12.58 4.89 -4.96
C ASP A 21 13.82 5.54 -5.59
N LYS A 22 14.99 5.33 -4.99
CA LYS A 22 16.25 5.97 -5.39
C LYS A 22 16.50 5.91 -6.90
N GLU A 23 16.32 4.74 -7.51
CA GLU A 23 16.58 4.58 -8.95
C GLU A 23 15.63 5.38 -9.84
N ASN A 24 14.37 5.55 -9.43
CA ASN A 24 13.40 6.33 -10.20
C ASN A 24 13.67 7.82 -10.05
N ILE A 25 13.98 8.28 -8.83
CA ILE A 25 14.36 9.67 -8.57
C ILE A 25 15.60 10.03 -9.39
N LEU A 26 16.65 9.19 -9.35
CA LEU A 26 17.87 9.43 -10.13
C LEU A 26 17.59 9.51 -11.64
N ARG A 27 16.66 8.70 -12.15
CA ARG A 27 16.30 8.68 -13.57
C ARG A 27 15.49 9.91 -14.00
N GLU A 28 14.61 10.39 -13.12
CA GLU A 28 13.84 11.61 -13.31
C GLU A 28 14.78 12.82 -13.38
N TYR A 29 15.67 12.96 -12.39
CA TYR A 29 16.68 14.03 -12.39
C TYR A 29 17.68 13.89 -13.52
N GLU A 30 18.05 12.67 -13.93
CA GLU A 30 18.86 12.46 -15.13
C GLU A 30 18.20 13.07 -16.37
N THR A 31 16.90 12.86 -16.55
CA THR A 31 16.14 13.40 -17.70
C THR A 31 16.11 14.93 -17.65
N HIS A 32 15.84 15.51 -16.48
CA HIS A 32 15.81 16.96 -16.31
C HIS A 32 17.18 17.63 -16.48
N ILE A 33 18.25 16.98 -16.02
CA ILE A 33 19.62 17.47 -16.24
C ILE A 33 19.96 17.43 -17.75
N ASP A 34 19.57 16.36 -18.45
CA ASP A 34 19.78 16.25 -19.89
C ASP A 34 19.02 17.34 -20.66
N GLU A 35 17.78 17.65 -20.25
CA GLU A 35 16.99 18.76 -20.81
C GLU A 35 17.67 20.11 -20.57
N ILE A 36 18.13 20.38 -19.36
CA ILE A 36 18.81 21.64 -19.02
C ILE A 36 20.11 21.79 -19.83
N ILE A 37 20.91 20.72 -19.93
CA ILE A 37 22.15 20.72 -20.70
C ILE A 37 21.89 20.96 -22.20
N LEU A 38 20.82 20.39 -22.74
CA LEU A 38 20.39 20.61 -24.12
C LEU A 38 19.94 22.06 -24.37
N GLU A 39 19.20 22.65 -23.42
CA GLU A 39 18.78 24.06 -23.50
C GLU A 39 19.96 25.03 -23.38
N SER A 40 21.00 24.65 -22.62
CA SER A 40 22.18 25.48 -22.36
C SER A 40 23.38 25.13 -23.26
N PHE A 41 23.16 24.52 -24.43
CA PHE A 41 24.22 23.99 -25.30
C PHE A 41 25.24 25.04 -25.77
N GLU A 42 24.88 26.33 -25.73
CA GLU A 42 25.77 27.45 -26.06
C GLU A 42 26.73 27.83 -24.92
N GLU A 43 26.45 27.42 -23.68
CA GLU A 43 27.23 27.80 -22.50
C GLU A 43 28.35 26.78 -22.26
N THR A 44 29.58 27.13 -22.68
CA THR A 44 30.76 26.24 -22.58
C THR A 44 31.45 26.30 -21.21
N ASP A 45 31.01 27.23 -20.34
CA ASP A 45 31.57 27.44 -19.02
C ASP A 45 30.93 26.51 -18.00
N HIS A 46 31.73 25.56 -17.51
CA HIS A 46 31.32 24.56 -16.53
C HIS A 46 30.81 25.18 -15.22
N GLY A 47 31.36 26.31 -14.77
CA GLY A 47 30.94 26.93 -13.51
C GLY A 47 29.54 27.54 -13.59
N LYS A 48 29.23 28.19 -14.71
CA LYS A 48 27.89 28.75 -14.94
C LYS A 48 26.82 27.68 -15.13
N LEU A 49 27.19 26.55 -15.73
CA LEU A 49 26.29 25.42 -15.91
C LEU A 49 25.93 24.75 -14.58
N GLU A 50 26.90 24.66 -13.65
CA GLU A 50 26.66 24.16 -12.29
C GLU A 50 25.74 25.10 -11.50
N ASP A 51 25.98 26.41 -11.56
CA ASP A 51 25.09 27.41 -10.96
C ASP A 51 23.67 27.38 -11.55
N LEU A 52 23.55 27.18 -12.86
CA LEU A 52 22.25 27.06 -13.55
C LEU A 52 21.48 25.83 -13.07
N LEU A 53 22.18 24.68 -12.93
CA LEU A 53 21.60 23.45 -12.41
C LEU A 53 21.10 23.65 -10.97
N PHE A 54 21.92 24.21 -10.08
CA PHE A 54 21.51 24.47 -8.70
C PHE A 54 20.38 25.49 -8.60
N THR A 55 20.36 26.50 -9.47
CA THR A 55 19.29 27.51 -9.46
C THR A 55 17.94 26.92 -9.93
N ARG A 56 17.95 26.01 -10.92
CA ARG A 56 16.72 25.43 -11.47
C ARG A 56 16.22 24.21 -10.71
N LEU A 57 17.12 23.33 -10.29
CA LEU A 57 16.78 22.05 -9.66
C LEU A 57 16.92 22.07 -8.13
N GLY A 58 17.70 23.00 -7.58
CA GLY A 58 18.18 22.94 -6.20
C GLY A 58 19.48 22.16 -6.07
N SER A 59 20.08 22.23 -4.88
CA SER A 59 21.26 21.41 -4.58
C SER A 59 20.88 19.93 -4.35
N PRO A 60 21.80 18.98 -4.56
CA PRO A 60 21.54 17.57 -4.24
C PRO A 60 21.07 17.33 -2.80
N GLU A 61 21.58 18.13 -1.85
CA GLU A 61 21.16 18.10 -0.44
C GLU A 61 19.72 18.60 -0.25
N GLU A 62 19.34 19.70 -0.90
CA GLU A 62 17.98 20.24 -0.85
C GLU A 62 16.97 19.29 -1.47
N ILE A 63 17.32 18.67 -2.59
CA ILE A 63 16.51 17.65 -3.26
C ILE A 63 16.33 16.46 -2.33
N ALA A 64 17.42 15.93 -1.78
CA ALA A 64 17.35 14.80 -0.87
C ALA A 64 16.52 15.12 0.39
N ALA A 65 16.64 16.33 0.95
CA ALA A 65 15.84 16.79 2.07
C ALA A 65 14.35 16.87 1.73
N ALA A 66 13.98 17.41 0.56
CA ALA A 66 12.60 17.47 0.10
C ALA A 66 11.99 16.06 -0.05
N TRP A 67 12.74 15.12 -0.65
CA TRP A 67 12.31 13.72 -0.77
C TRP A 67 12.23 13.01 0.60
N GLN A 68 13.11 13.33 1.55
CA GLN A 68 13.01 12.81 2.93
C GLN A 68 11.80 13.36 3.69
N GLU A 69 11.42 14.62 3.47
CA GLU A 69 10.24 15.22 4.09
C GLU A 69 8.95 14.59 3.54
N GLU A 70 8.87 14.38 2.23
CA GLU A 70 7.73 13.70 1.58
C GLU A 70 7.58 12.23 2.04
N LEU A 71 8.69 11.57 2.39
CA LEU A 71 8.71 10.25 3.04
C LEU A 71 8.21 10.26 4.48
N SER A 72 8.37 11.35 5.24
CA SER A 72 7.93 11.39 6.63
C SER A 72 6.39 11.31 6.75
N VAL A 73 5.69 11.78 5.72
CA VAL A 73 4.24 11.91 5.72
C VAL A 73 3.52 10.71 5.08
N THR A 74 4.15 9.97 4.16
CA THR A 74 3.38 9.22 3.13
C THR A 74 3.50 7.66 3.15
N PRO A 75 4.64 7.00 3.37
CA PRO A 75 4.75 5.54 3.16
C PRO A 75 4.77 4.67 4.44
N SER A 76 5.38 5.10 5.55
CA SER A 76 5.54 4.26 6.75
C SER A 76 4.24 4.11 7.56
N ASN A 77 3.53 5.22 7.74
CA ASN A 77 2.32 5.27 8.56
C ASN A 77 1.17 4.49 7.92
N MET A 78 1.01 4.57 6.59
CA MET A 78 -0.04 3.84 5.87
C MET A 78 0.16 2.32 5.89
N LYS A 79 1.41 1.84 5.80
CA LYS A 79 1.72 0.42 5.94
C LYS A 79 1.34 -0.11 7.33
N TRP A 80 1.64 0.64 8.38
CA TRP A 80 1.27 0.28 9.75
C TRP A 80 -0.23 0.36 9.99
N LEU A 81 -0.91 1.38 9.47
CA LEU A 81 -2.37 1.50 9.52
C LEU A 81 -3.04 0.26 8.93
N PHE A 82 -2.54 -0.23 7.79
CA PHE A 82 -3.08 -1.43 7.16
C PHE A 82 -2.89 -2.70 7.97
N ILE A 83 -1.66 -2.90 8.50
CA ILE A 83 -1.35 -4.06 9.34
C ILE A 83 -2.23 -4.01 10.59
N LEU A 84 -2.37 -2.83 11.21
CA LEU A 84 -3.19 -2.60 12.38
C LEU A 84 -4.67 -2.88 12.12
N LEU A 85 -5.24 -2.38 11.01
CA LEU A 85 -6.64 -2.63 10.64
C LEU A 85 -6.93 -4.12 10.44
N ASN A 86 -6.06 -4.85 9.74
CA ASN A 86 -6.23 -6.30 9.57
C ASN A 86 -6.11 -7.05 10.89
N ILE A 87 -5.18 -6.66 11.76
CA ILE A 87 -5.05 -7.24 13.10
C ILE A 87 -6.33 -6.96 13.91
N ILE A 88 -6.85 -5.74 13.89
CA ILE A 88 -8.08 -5.36 14.62
C ILE A 88 -9.27 -6.16 14.09
N PHE A 89 -9.44 -6.26 12.76
CA PHE A 89 -10.53 -7.05 12.19
C PHE A 89 -10.42 -8.53 12.53
N PHE A 90 -9.22 -9.11 12.42
CA PHE A 90 -8.99 -10.53 12.66
C PHE A 90 -9.07 -10.88 14.15
N ALA A 91 -8.38 -10.14 15.01
CA ALA A 91 -8.38 -10.34 16.45
C ALA A 91 -9.73 -9.99 17.06
N GLY A 92 -10.35 -8.87 16.62
CA GLY A 92 -11.67 -8.46 17.06
C GLY A 92 -12.76 -9.47 16.67
N GLY A 93 -12.77 -9.95 15.42
CA GLY A 93 -13.69 -11.00 14.98
C GLY A 93 -13.50 -12.32 15.73
N SER A 94 -12.24 -12.71 15.95
CA SER A 94 -11.88 -13.91 16.70
C SER A 94 -12.33 -13.79 18.17
N PHE A 95 -12.03 -12.68 18.83
CA PHE A 95 -12.41 -12.43 20.23
C PHE A 95 -13.93 -12.35 20.42
N LEU A 96 -14.64 -11.69 19.49
CA LEU A 96 -16.10 -11.62 19.49
C LEU A 96 -16.72 -13.03 19.38
N THR A 97 -16.22 -13.85 18.46
CA THR A 97 -16.67 -15.24 18.27
C THR A 97 -16.43 -16.07 19.54
N LEU A 98 -15.26 -15.89 20.16
CA LEU A 98 -14.85 -16.64 21.35
C LEU A 98 -15.70 -16.26 22.57
N ILE A 99 -15.92 -14.95 22.80
CA ILE A 99 -16.79 -14.47 23.89
C ILE A 99 -18.24 -14.91 23.65
N HIS A 100 -18.75 -14.85 22.42
CA HIS A 100 -20.13 -15.26 22.14
C HIS A 100 -20.38 -16.73 22.48
N ASN A 101 -19.44 -17.61 22.18
CA ASN A 101 -19.57 -19.02 22.52
C ASN A 101 -19.33 -19.35 23.99
N LEU A 102 -18.41 -18.65 24.65
CA LEU A 102 -18.10 -18.92 26.06
C LEU A 102 -19.09 -18.24 27.02
N TYR A 103 -19.64 -17.10 26.63
CA TYR A 103 -20.50 -16.26 27.46
C TYR A 103 -21.82 -15.97 26.73
N GLN A 104 -22.92 -16.54 27.23
CA GLN A 104 -24.27 -16.34 26.71
C GLN A 104 -24.87 -14.98 27.12
N TRP A 105 -24.11 -13.90 26.96
CA TRP A 105 -24.58 -12.56 27.29
C TRP A 105 -25.59 -12.06 26.26
N SER A 106 -26.78 -11.67 26.72
CA SER A 106 -27.91 -11.26 25.87
C SER A 106 -27.58 -10.07 24.95
N TRP A 107 -26.81 -9.09 25.43
CA TRP A 107 -26.37 -7.94 24.64
C TRP A 107 -25.42 -8.35 23.50
N LEU A 108 -24.51 -9.29 23.76
CA LEU A 108 -23.53 -9.76 22.79
C LEU A 108 -24.20 -10.62 21.71
N THR A 109 -25.18 -11.44 22.09
CA THR A 109 -26.04 -12.19 21.16
C THR A 109 -26.83 -11.26 20.23
N SER A 110 -27.32 -10.13 20.75
CA SER A 110 -28.03 -9.15 19.92
C SER A 110 -27.11 -8.50 18.88
N ILE A 111 -25.89 -8.13 19.28
CA ILE A 111 -24.86 -7.61 18.37
C ILE A 111 -24.48 -8.67 17.32
N TRP A 112 -24.26 -9.91 17.76
CA TRP A 112 -23.96 -11.04 16.88
C TRP A 112 -25.05 -11.26 15.84
N ASN A 113 -26.31 -11.32 16.26
CA ASN A 113 -27.45 -11.49 15.34
C ASN A 113 -27.54 -10.36 14.31
N HIS A 114 -27.29 -9.11 14.70
CA HIS A 114 -27.23 -8.00 13.73
C HIS A 114 -26.06 -8.16 12.77
N LEU A 115 -24.85 -8.46 13.26
CA LEU A 115 -23.67 -8.63 12.41
C LEU A 115 -23.84 -9.78 11.40
N THR A 116 -24.40 -10.91 11.87
CA THR A 116 -24.69 -12.10 11.06
C THR A 116 -25.82 -11.90 10.06
N SER A 117 -26.62 -10.84 10.19
CA SER A 117 -27.73 -10.52 9.28
C SER A 117 -27.31 -9.74 8.03
N ILE A 118 -26.11 -9.13 8.02
CA ILE A 118 -25.61 -8.30 6.92
C ILE A 118 -24.27 -8.75 6.31
N PRO A 119 -24.03 -10.07 6.11
CA PRO A 119 -22.72 -10.57 5.69
C PRO A 119 -22.33 -10.11 4.27
N ALA A 120 -23.30 -9.90 3.38
CA ALA A 120 -23.06 -9.35 2.04
C ALA A 120 -22.57 -7.89 2.09
N LEU A 121 -23.11 -7.07 2.99
CA LEU A 121 -22.69 -5.68 3.17
C LEU A 121 -21.25 -5.62 3.72
N ILE A 122 -20.93 -6.48 4.68
CA ILE A 122 -19.57 -6.59 5.24
C ILE A 122 -18.58 -6.98 4.14
N ALA A 123 -18.90 -7.96 3.31
CA ALA A 123 -18.06 -8.38 2.19
C ALA A 123 -17.86 -7.24 1.17
N PHE A 124 -18.92 -6.49 0.84
CA PHE A 124 -18.84 -5.35 -0.07
C PHE A 124 -17.97 -4.21 0.48
N LEU A 125 -18.16 -3.84 1.74
CA LEU A 125 -17.32 -2.84 2.41
C LEU A 125 -15.86 -3.27 2.46
N TYR A 126 -15.60 -4.56 2.69
CA TYR A 126 -14.25 -5.11 2.68
C TYR A 126 -13.62 -5.02 1.28
N LEU A 127 -14.36 -5.35 0.21
CA LEU A 127 -13.89 -5.17 -1.17
C LEU A 127 -13.56 -3.70 -1.48
N PHE A 128 -14.42 -2.78 -1.04
CA PHE A 128 -14.21 -1.35 -1.23
C PHE A 128 -12.99 -0.84 -0.47
N PHE A 129 -12.82 -1.25 0.78
CA PHE A 129 -11.62 -0.96 1.59
C PHE A 129 -10.34 -1.39 0.86
N TRP A 130 -10.33 -2.59 0.29
CA TRP A 130 -9.19 -3.09 -0.47
C TRP A 130 -8.94 -2.37 -1.79
N ALA A 131 -9.99 -1.91 -2.46
CA ALA A 131 -9.86 -1.08 -3.66
C ALA A 131 -9.26 0.29 -3.32
N LEU A 132 -9.77 0.94 -2.28
CA LEU A 132 -9.29 2.24 -1.79
C LEU A 132 -7.85 2.16 -1.29
N LEU A 133 -7.50 1.06 -0.62
CA LEU A 133 -6.13 0.79 -0.24
C LEU A 133 -5.20 0.62 -1.43
N GLY A 134 -5.64 -0.14 -2.44
CA GLY A 134 -4.92 -0.24 -3.70
C GLY A 134 -4.64 1.15 -4.26
N TYR A 135 -5.67 2.00 -4.31
CA TYR A 135 -5.58 3.39 -4.76
C TYR A 135 -4.57 4.22 -3.98
N GLU A 136 -4.65 4.25 -2.65
CA GLU A 136 -3.69 5.01 -1.82
C GLU A 136 -2.25 4.49 -2.00
N MET A 137 -2.05 3.17 -2.11
CA MET A 137 -0.71 2.63 -2.42
C MET A 137 -0.22 2.98 -3.82
N GLY A 138 -1.13 3.10 -4.79
CA GLY A 138 -0.80 3.53 -6.15
C GLY A 138 -0.40 5.00 -6.20
N ARG A 139 -1.10 5.83 -5.46
CA ARG A 139 -0.86 7.27 -5.33
C ARG A 139 0.44 7.55 -4.56
N GLY A 140 0.65 6.89 -3.42
CA GLY A 140 1.76 7.20 -2.51
C GLY A 140 3.10 6.51 -2.81
N PHE A 141 3.15 5.47 -3.65
CA PHE A 141 4.39 4.69 -3.87
C PHE A 141 4.79 4.49 -5.34
N GLY A 142 4.06 5.09 -6.31
CA GLY A 142 4.44 5.05 -7.72
C GLY A 142 4.82 3.66 -8.24
N HIS A 143 5.93 3.55 -8.98
CA HIS A 143 6.42 2.29 -9.55
C HIS A 143 6.90 1.27 -8.49
N GLY A 144 7.43 1.72 -7.35
CA GLY A 144 7.87 0.86 -6.23
C GLY A 144 6.74 0.21 -5.45
N GLY A 145 5.53 0.80 -5.47
CA GLY A 145 4.36 0.35 -4.72
C GLY A 145 3.86 -1.04 -5.06
N ARG A 146 4.12 -1.56 -6.26
CA ARG A 146 3.61 -2.87 -6.71
C ARG A 146 4.18 -4.04 -5.89
N LYS A 147 5.46 -3.98 -5.51
CA LYS A 147 6.12 -5.03 -4.70
C LYS A 147 5.63 -4.96 -3.24
N LEU A 148 5.44 -3.74 -2.73
CA LEU A 148 4.91 -3.50 -1.38
C LEU A 148 3.45 -3.95 -1.28
N LEU A 149 2.60 -3.55 -2.23
CA LEU A 149 1.20 -3.99 -2.35
C LEU A 149 1.11 -5.50 -2.31
N ARG A 150 1.89 -6.21 -3.15
CA ARG A 150 1.87 -7.68 -3.18
C ARG A 150 2.26 -8.29 -1.83
N LYS A 151 3.36 -7.84 -1.21
CA LYS A 151 3.85 -8.41 0.06
C LYS A 151 2.86 -8.17 1.20
N THR A 152 2.35 -6.94 1.29
CA THR A 152 1.38 -6.49 2.30
C THR A 152 0.03 -7.19 2.12
N PHE A 153 -0.43 -7.32 0.87
CA PHE A 153 -1.65 -8.04 0.50
C PHE A 153 -1.57 -9.51 0.96
N LEU A 154 -0.52 -10.23 0.54
CA LEU A 154 -0.31 -11.63 0.92
C LEU A 154 -0.22 -11.82 2.45
N LEU A 155 0.51 -10.96 3.15
CA LEU A 155 0.69 -11.06 4.60
C LEU A 155 -0.66 -10.98 5.36
N SER A 156 -1.58 -10.13 4.90
CA SER A 156 -2.90 -10.01 5.53
C SER A 156 -3.92 -11.08 5.08
N LEU A 157 -3.80 -11.55 3.84
CA LEU A 157 -4.78 -12.44 3.23
C LEU A 157 -4.53 -13.91 3.61
N ILE A 158 -3.26 -14.28 3.84
CA ILE A 158 -2.88 -15.64 4.24
C ILE A 158 -3.58 -16.07 5.55
N PRO A 159 -3.52 -15.30 6.67
CA PRO A 159 -4.22 -15.68 7.90
C PRO A 159 -5.73 -15.84 7.72
N ASN A 160 -6.36 -14.95 6.93
CA ASN A 160 -7.80 -14.98 6.69
C ASN A 160 -8.22 -16.18 5.82
N LEU A 161 -7.44 -16.48 4.77
CA LEU A 161 -7.63 -17.69 3.95
C LEU A 161 -7.45 -18.98 4.76
N ILE A 162 -6.42 -19.02 5.62
CA ILE A 162 -6.18 -20.18 6.51
C ILE A 162 -7.39 -20.38 7.41
N LEU A 163 -7.88 -19.33 8.07
CA LEU A 163 -9.07 -19.42 8.93
C LEU A 163 -10.29 -19.94 8.16
N MET A 164 -10.57 -19.40 6.98
CA MET A 164 -11.66 -19.89 6.13
C MET A 164 -11.48 -21.37 5.76
N MET A 165 -10.28 -21.81 5.39
CA MET A 165 -10.00 -23.21 5.09
C MET A 165 -10.19 -24.12 6.31
N LEU A 166 -9.74 -23.69 7.50
CA LEU A 166 -9.95 -24.42 8.75
C LEU A 166 -11.43 -24.59 9.09
N THR A 167 -12.26 -23.57 8.78
CA THR A 167 -13.72 -23.69 8.93
C THR A 167 -14.35 -24.60 7.89
N VAL A 168 -13.86 -24.62 6.63
CA VAL A 168 -14.37 -25.52 5.57
C VAL A 168 -14.05 -26.99 5.86
N PHE A 169 -12.86 -27.27 6.36
CA PHE A 169 -12.43 -28.63 6.73
C PHE A 169 -12.99 -29.11 8.08
N GLU A 170 -13.93 -28.37 8.67
CA GLU A 170 -14.57 -28.70 9.95
C GLU A 170 -13.58 -28.89 11.12
N ILE A 171 -12.34 -28.40 11.00
CA ILE A 171 -11.37 -28.36 12.10
C ILE A 171 -11.86 -27.40 13.19
N ILE A 172 -12.55 -26.34 12.78
CA ILE A 172 -13.31 -25.46 13.68
C ILE A 172 -14.81 -25.73 13.48
N PRO A 173 -15.60 -25.96 14.55
CA PRO A 173 -17.01 -26.31 14.42
C PRO A 173 -17.81 -25.23 13.71
N HIS A 174 -18.55 -25.58 12.66
CA HIS A 174 -19.42 -24.66 11.93
C HIS A 174 -20.45 -23.96 12.83
N SER A 175 -20.88 -24.63 13.90
CA SER A 175 -21.82 -24.09 14.88
C SER A 175 -21.32 -22.81 15.56
N TRP A 176 -20.00 -22.63 15.66
CA TRP A 176 -19.41 -21.46 16.31
C TRP A 176 -19.58 -20.18 15.50
N PHE A 177 -19.81 -20.31 14.20
CA PHE A 177 -19.98 -19.20 13.28
C PHE A 177 -21.38 -19.16 12.65
N ALA A 178 -22.30 -20.02 13.09
CA ALA A 178 -23.68 -19.95 12.66
C ALA A 178 -24.35 -18.68 13.24
N PRO A 179 -25.19 -17.96 12.46
CA PRO A 179 -25.59 -18.20 11.08
C PRO A 179 -24.70 -17.51 10.02
N LEU A 180 -23.61 -16.85 10.43
CA LEU A 180 -22.73 -16.04 9.59
C LEU A 180 -22.03 -16.84 8.47
N LEU A 181 -21.55 -18.06 8.78
CA LEU A 181 -20.76 -18.90 7.86
C LEU A 181 -21.60 -20.08 7.33
N THR A 182 -22.56 -19.79 6.45
CA THR A 182 -23.19 -20.82 5.63
C THR A 182 -22.23 -21.33 4.55
N LYS A 183 -22.35 -22.59 4.11
CA LYS A 183 -21.48 -23.16 3.05
C LYS A 183 -21.47 -22.29 1.78
N THR A 184 -22.63 -21.75 1.40
CA THR A 184 -22.79 -20.84 0.26
C THR A 184 -22.03 -19.53 0.46
N PHE A 185 -22.08 -18.96 1.67
CA PHE A 185 -21.34 -17.74 2.00
C PHE A 185 -19.83 -17.96 1.99
N ILE A 186 -19.35 -19.09 2.50
CA ILE A 186 -17.92 -19.42 2.49
C ILE A 186 -17.38 -19.51 1.05
N ILE A 187 -18.12 -20.18 0.15
CA ILE A 187 -17.74 -20.28 -1.27
C ILE A 187 -17.71 -18.88 -1.91
N ALA A 188 -18.72 -18.03 -1.63
CA ALA A 188 -18.73 -16.66 -2.11
C ALA A 188 -17.55 -15.84 -1.57
N CYS A 189 -17.18 -16.00 -0.30
CA CYS A 189 -16.01 -15.35 0.29
C CYS A 189 -14.69 -15.82 -0.34
N ILE A 190 -14.54 -17.10 -0.66
CA ILE A 190 -13.37 -17.60 -1.40
C ILE A 190 -13.27 -16.94 -2.77
N ILE A 191 -14.38 -16.87 -3.51
CA ILE A 191 -14.45 -16.21 -4.82
C ILE A 191 -14.06 -14.73 -4.69
N PHE A 192 -14.67 -13.99 -3.75
CA PHE A 192 -14.33 -12.59 -3.50
C PHE A 192 -12.86 -12.42 -3.08
N THR A 193 -12.29 -13.37 -2.35
CA THR A 193 -10.89 -13.36 -1.95
C THR A 193 -9.93 -13.53 -3.13
N ILE A 194 -10.33 -14.30 -4.14
CA ILE A 194 -9.59 -14.38 -5.41
C ILE A 194 -9.69 -13.05 -6.17
N PHE A 195 -10.88 -12.43 -6.22
CA PHE A 195 -11.09 -11.14 -6.88
C PHE A 195 -10.52 -9.93 -6.13
N LEU A 196 -10.19 -10.07 -4.85
CA LEU A 196 -9.60 -9.01 -4.04
C LEU A 196 -8.25 -8.52 -4.61
N TYR A 197 -7.42 -9.44 -5.12
CA TYR A 197 -6.15 -9.09 -5.73
C TYR A 197 -6.30 -8.25 -7.01
N PRO A 198 -7.09 -8.65 -8.02
CA PRO A 198 -7.29 -7.82 -9.20
C PRO A 198 -7.97 -6.47 -8.87
N ILE A 199 -8.90 -6.43 -7.90
CA ILE A 199 -9.55 -5.18 -7.47
C ILE A 199 -8.55 -4.22 -6.83
N SER A 200 -7.73 -4.70 -5.90
CA SER A 200 -6.67 -3.87 -5.30
C SER A 200 -5.64 -3.40 -6.34
N MET A 201 -5.33 -4.22 -7.36
CA MET A 201 -4.47 -3.83 -8.47
C MET A 201 -5.13 -2.76 -9.38
N LEU A 202 -6.44 -2.81 -9.59
CA LEU A 202 -7.18 -1.77 -10.30
C LEU A 202 -7.14 -0.45 -9.53
N GLY A 203 -7.38 -0.48 -8.22
CA GLY A 203 -7.18 0.66 -7.33
C GLY A 203 -5.78 1.24 -7.48
N TYR A 204 -4.75 0.40 -7.37
CA TYR A 204 -3.34 0.81 -7.54
C TYR A 204 -3.05 1.47 -8.88
N ARG A 205 -3.57 0.93 -9.98
CA ARG A 205 -3.41 1.55 -11.30
C ARG A 205 -4.10 2.91 -11.38
N TRP A 206 -5.24 3.08 -10.71
CA TRP A 206 -5.96 4.35 -10.68
C TRP A 206 -5.24 5.39 -9.83
N GLY A 207 -4.80 5.02 -8.62
CA GLY A 207 -4.04 5.91 -7.74
C GLY A 207 -2.75 6.40 -8.39
N ARG A 208 -2.04 5.49 -9.09
CA ARG A 208 -0.84 5.85 -9.83
C ARG A 208 -1.09 6.86 -10.94
N LYS A 209 -2.24 6.78 -11.64
CA LYS A 209 -2.59 7.76 -12.69
C LYS A 209 -2.99 9.12 -12.12
N ALA A 210 -3.46 9.18 -10.88
CA ALA A 210 -3.85 10.42 -10.21
C ALA A 210 -2.66 11.14 -9.54
N SER A 211 -1.50 10.49 -9.48
CA SER A 211 -0.25 11.04 -8.95
C SER A 211 0.67 11.60 -10.04
N ILE A 212 0.30 11.43 -11.32
CA ILE A 212 0.98 12.03 -12.48
C ILE A 212 0.28 13.35 -12.80
#